data_AF-A0A5D0VI69-F1
#
_entry.id   AF-A0A5D0VI69-F1
#
_cell.length_a   1.000
_cell.length_b   1.000
_cell.length_c   1.000
_cell.angle_alpha   90.00
_cell.angle_beta   90.00
_cell.angle_gamma   90.00
#
_symmetry.space_group_name_H-M   'P 1'
#
loop_
_entity.id
_entity.type
_entity.pdbx_description
1 polymer ?
#
loop_
_entity_poly.entity_id
_entity_poly.type
_entity_poly.pdbx_seq_one_letter_code
_entity_poly.pdbx_strand_id
1 'polypeptide(L)'
;MVWHSLKRIARRREERRTAIERAYRSVFLCPEGEAVLADLAAECGIYQAPPIALEPRASGYLDGRKALFARILTMIGIPPEEHAALQEAARLETLPEFDEDEDY
;
A
#
# COMPACT_ATOMS: atom_id res chain seq x y z
N MET A 1 -38.97 12.23 -4.82
CA MET A 1 -38.73 10.77 -4.60
C MET A 1 -37.31 10.31 -4.96
N VAL A 2 -36.67 10.78 -6.03
CA VAL A 2 -35.31 10.35 -6.46
C VAL A 2 -34.21 10.63 -5.41
N TRP A 3 -34.29 11.76 -4.70
CA TRP A 3 -33.29 12.17 -3.70
C TRP A 3 -33.17 11.21 -2.50
N HIS A 4 -34.29 10.64 -2.05
CA HIS A 4 -34.29 9.65 -0.96
C HIS A 4 -33.68 8.31 -1.40
N SER A 5 -33.86 7.92 -2.67
CA SER A 5 -33.23 6.72 -3.22
C SER A 5 -31.71 6.88 -3.35
N LEU A 6 -31.23 8.05 -3.80
CA LEU A 6 -29.78 8.34 -3.87
C LEU A 6 -29.13 8.34 -2.49
N LYS A 7 -29.76 8.97 -1.48
CA LYS A 7 -29.29 8.93 -0.08
C LYS A 7 -29.22 7.50 0.46
N ARG A 8 -30.20 6.66 0.13
CA ARG A 8 -30.22 5.24 0.56
C ARG A 8 -29.10 4.42 -0.09
N ILE A 9 -28.83 4.66 -1.38
CA ILE A 9 -27.72 4.00 -2.09
C ILE A 9 -26.37 4.46 -1.51
N ALA A 10 -26.19 5.76 -1.27
CA ALA A 10 -24.99 6.29 -0.65
C ALA A 10 -24.74 5.67 0.73
N ARG A 11 -25.78 5.61 1.58
CA ARG A 11 -25.70 4.97 2.91
C ARG A 11 -25.32 3.48 2.82
N ARG A 12 -25.92 2.72 1.90
CA ARG A 12 -25.57 1.30 1.70
C ARG A 12 -24.13 1.11 1.21
N ARG A 13 -23.63 2.03 0.37
CA ARG A 13 -22.23 2.02 -0.07
C ARG A 13 -21.28 2.28 1.11
N GLU A 14 -21.64 3.22 1.98
CA GLU A 14 -20.89 3.52 3.20
C GLU A 14 -20.86 2.32 4.16
N GLU A 15 -22.02 1.75 4.49
CA GLU A 15 -22.13 0.56 5.35
C GLU A 15 -21.29 -0.61 4.79
N ARG A 16 -21.34 -0.82 3.46
CA ARG A 16 -20.54 -1.83 2.79
C ARG A 16 -19.04 -1.53 2.87
N ARG A 17 -18.63 -0.27 2.72
CA ARG A 17 -17.23 0.16 2.87
C ARG A 17 -16.73 -0.13 4.28
N THR A 18 -17.46 0.30 5.31
CA THR A 18 -17.09 0.06 6.70
C THR A 18 -17.02 -1.44 7.03
N ALA A 19 -17.94 -2.25 6.48
CA ALA A 19 -17.90 -3.70 6.67
C ALA A 19 -16.63 -4.33 6.05
N ILE A 20 -16.25 -3.86 4.85
CA ILE A 20 -15.02 -4.30 4.18
C ILE A 20 -13.78 -3.88 4.98
N GLU A 21 -13.69 -2.61 5.40
CA GLU A 21 -12.57 -2.12 6.23
C GLU A 21 -12.41 -2.94 7.50
N ARG A 22 -13.51 -3.23 8.21
CA ARG A 22 -13.48 -4.08 9.40
C ARG A 22 -12.95 -5.49 9.10
N ALA A 23 -13.35 -6.08 7.98
CA ALA A 23 -12.86 -7.40 7.58
C ALA A 23 -11.35 -7.38 7.27
N TYR A 24 -10.88 -6.39 6.52
CA TYR A 24 -9.45 -6.22 6.23
C TYR A 24 -8.63 -6.04 7.50
N ARG A 25 -9.09 -5.18 8.41
CA ARG A 25 -8.46 -4.98 9.72
C ARG A 25 -8.36 -6.28 10.51
N SER A 26 -9.43 -7.08 10.53
CA SER A 26 -9.43 -8.35 11.27
C SER A 26 -8.45 -9.39 10.76
N VAL A 27 -8.06 -9.32 9.48
CA VAL A 27 -7.10 -10.25 8.86
C VAL A 27 -5.67 -9.74 8.99
N PHE A 28 -5.46 -8.44 8.84
CA PHE A 28 -4.12 -7.87 8.69
C PHE A 28 -3.54 -7.23 9.95
N LEU A 29 -4.36 -6.89 10.96
CA LEU A 29 -3.90 -6.32 12.23
C LEU A 29 -3.65 -7.40 13.30
N CYS A 30 -3.10 -8.54 12.89
CA CYS A 30 -2.57 -9.57 13.77
C CYS A 30 -1.12 -9.91 13.36
N PRO A 31 -0.31 -10.54 14.21
CA PRO A 31 1.11 -10.79 13.90
C PRO A 31 1.34 -11.54 12.59
N GLU A 32 0.49 -12.54 12.28
CA GLU A 32 0.56 -13.29 11.04
C GLU A 32 0.15 -12.43 9.83
N GLY A 33 -0.83 -11.55 10.03
CA GLY A 33 -1.28 -10.60 9.02
C GLY A 33 -0.22 -9.56 8.67
N GLU A 34 0.54 -9.09 9.67
CA GLU A 34 1.68 -8.18 9.47
C GLU A 34 2.79 -8.85 8.66
N ALA A 35 3.11 -10.11 8.93
CA ALA A 35 4.08 -10.88 8.13
C ALA A 35 3.62 -11.02 6.67
N VAL A 36 2.34 -11.33 6.44
CA VAL A 36 1.76 -11.39 5.08
C VAL A 36 1.82 -10.04 4.37
N LEU A 37 1.61 -8.93 5.08
CA LEU A 37 1.75 -7.59 4.50
C LEU A 37 3.19 -7.28 4.10
N ALA A 38 4.18 -7.69 4.89
CA ALA A 38 5.59 -7.52 4.59
C ALA A 38 5.99 -8.30 3.32
N ASP A 39 5.59 -9.56 3.21
CA ASP A 39 5.80 -10.39 2.02
C ASP A 39 5.13 -9.78 0.79
N LEU A 40 3.89 -9.31 0.94
CA LEU A 40 3.13 -8.69 -0.15
C LEU A 40 3.76 -7.37 -0.62
N ALA A 41 4.33 -6.58 0.29
CA ALA A 41 5.04 -5.35 -0.04
C ALA A 41 6.28 -5.62 -0.91
N ALA A 42 7.03 -6.68 -0.59
CA ALA A 42 8.17 -7.13 -1.38
C ALA A 42 7.74 -7.60 -2.78
N GLU A 43 6.70 -8.43 -2.88
CA GLU A 43 6.16 -8.93 -4.15
C GLU A 43 5.61 -7.81 -5.05
N CYS A 44 4.99 -6.79 -4.44
CA CYS A 44 4.50 -5.62 -5.14
C CYS A 44 5.63 -4.66 -5.56
N GLY A 45 6.88 -4.92 -5.17
CA GLY A 45 8.03 -4.10 -5.48
C GLY A 45 7.93 -2.70 -4.89
N ILE A 46 7.26 -2.55 -3.74
CA ILE A 46 7.06 -1.25 -3.07
C ILE A 46 8.41 -0.61 -2.70
N TYR A 47 9.36 -1.43 -2.26
CA TYR A 47 10.72 -1.02 -1.88
C TYR A 47 11.73 -1.04 -3.02
N GLN A 48 11.33 -1.49 -4.21
CA GLN A 48 12.23 -1.56 -5.36
C GLN A 48 12.23 -0.23 -6.10
N ALA A 49 13.43 0.31 -6.35
CA ALA A 49 13.61 1.42 -7.26
C ALA A 49 13.02 1.04 -8.63
N PRO A 50 12.30 1.97 -9.30
CA PRO A 50 11.77 1.70 -10.63
C PRO A 50 12.94 1.34 -11.55
N PRO A 51 12.96 0.13 -12.14
CA PRO A 51 14.04 -0.25 -13.05
C PRO A 51 14.13 0.72 -14.22
N ILE A 52 15.37 1.05 -14.60
CA ILE A 52 15.74 2.13 -15.54
C ILE A 52 15.12 1.94 -16.94
N ALA A 53 14.81 0.69 -17.32
CA ALA A 53 14.13 0.36 -18.55
C ALA A 53 13.11 -0.77 -18.32
N LEU A 54 11.84 -0.40 -18.10
CA LEU A 54 10.72 -1.34 -18.23
C LEU A 54 10.00 -1.11 -19.55
N GLU A 55 9.68 -2.21 -20.22
CA GLU A 55 8.69 -2.19 -21.29
C GLU A 55 7.36 -1.60 -20.77
N PRO A 56 6.67 -0.75 -21.53
CA PRO A 56 5.48 -0.01 -21.05
C PRO A 56 4.40 -0.88 -20.42
N ARG A 57 4.22 -2.11 -20.92
CA ARG A 57 3.26 -3.09 -20.39
C ARG A 57 3.67 -3.64 -19.01
N ALA A 58 4.96 -3.84 -18.80
CA ALA A 58 5.50 -4.30 -17.52
C ALA A 58 5.45 -3.20 -16.46
N SER A 59 5.67 -1.93 -16.86
CA SER A 59 5.46 -0.76 -16.00
C SER A 59 4.02 -0.69 -15.49
N GLY A 60 3.03 -0.76 -16.38
CA GLY A 60 1.62 -0.68 -15.98
C GLY A 60 1.17 -1.82 -15.05
N TYR A 61 1.75 -3.01 -15.19
CA TYR A 61 1.48 -4.12 -14.28
C TYR A 61 2.08 -3.89 -12.89
N LEU A 62 3.32 -3.38 -12.82
CA LEU A 62 3.98 -3.01 -11.56
C LEU A 62 3.18 -1.92 -10.83
N ASP A 63 2.77 -0.88 -11.55
CA ASP A 63 1.96 0.22 -11.01
C ASP A 63 0.60 -0.29 -10.50
N GLY A 64 -0.02 -1.22 -11.22
CA GLY A 64 -1.26 -1.88 -10.80
C GLY A 64 -1.11 -2.65 -9.48
N ARG A 65 0.00 -3.38 -9.29
CA ARG A 65 0.31 -4.08 -8.03
C ARG A 65 0.52 -3.10 -6.88
N LYS A 66 1.30 -2.03 -7.10
CA LYS A 66 1.54 -0.97 -6.10
C LYS A 66 0.23 -0.27 -5.69
N ALA A 67 -0.64 0.03 -6.66
CA ALA A 67 -1.94 0.66 -6.41
C ALA A 67 -2.87 -0.26 -5.59
N LEU A 68 -2.87 -1.57 -5.87
CA LEU A 68 -3.63 -2.54 -5.10
C LEU A 68 -3.15 -2.59 -3.64
N PHE A 69 -1.83 -2.65 -3.42
CA PHE A 69 -1.26 -2.67 -2.09
C PHE A 69 -1.60 -1.40 -1.28
N ALA A 70 -1.47 -0.21 -1.89
CA ALA A 70 -1.87 1.05 -1.25
C ALA A 70 -3.36 1.07 -0.86
N ARG A 71 -4.22 0.44 -1.66
CA ARG A 71 -5.65 0.29 -1.33
C ARG A 71 -5.87 -0.60 -0.12
N ILE A 72 -5.13 -1.70 0.02
CA ILE A 72 -5.19 -2.59 1.20
C ILE A 72 -4.82 -1.80 2.45
N LEU A 73 -3.70 -1.08 2.39
CA LEU A 73 -3.21 -0.28 3.51
C LEU A 73 -4.18 0.86 3.90
N THR A 74 -4.85 1.48 2.92
CA THR A 74 -5.96 2.42 3.17
C THR A 74 -7.12 1.76 3.93
N MET A 75 -7.47 0.50 3.58
CA MET A 75 -8.58 -0.24 4.21
C MET A 75 -8.25 -0.73 5.64
N ILE A 76 -6.99 -1.03 5.94
CA ILE A 76 -6.58 -1.41 7.31
C ILE A 76 -6.36 -0.17 8.20
N GLY A 77 -6.23 1.00 7.60
CA GLY A 77 -6.18 2.27 8.29
C GLY A 77 -4.79 2.56 8.82
N ILE A 78 -3.90 2.91 7.88
CA ILE A 78 -2.82 3.86 8.09
C ILE A 78 -3.26 5.11 7.31
N PRO A 79 -3.47 6.28 7.94
CA PRO A 79 -3.77 7.50 7.20
C PRO A 79 -2.69 7.70 6.12
N PRO A 80 -3.02 8.25 4.94
CA PRO A 80 -2.09 8.37 3.82
C PRO A 80 -0.77 9.08 4.18
N GLU A 81 -0.77 9.86 5.25
CA GLU A 81 0.39 10.57 5.81
C GLU A 81 1.41 9.63 6.48
N GLU A 82 0.96 8.65 7.25
CA GLU A 82 1.84 7.62 7.86
C GLU A 82 2.37 6.64 6.81
N HIS A 83 1.65 6.51 5.70
CA HIS A 83 2.06 5.74 4.53
C HIS A 83 3.29 6.34 3.83
N ALA A 84 3.34 7.66 3.73
CA ALA A 84 4.50 8.39 3.22
C ALA A 84 5.69 8.28 4.17
N ALA A 85 5.45 8.31 5.48
CA ALA A 85 6.49 8.10 6.49
C ALA A 85 7.07 6.69 6.44
N LEU A 86 6.25 5.65 6.21
CA LEU A 86 6.72 4.27 6.03
C LEU A 86 7.49 4.09 4.71
N GLN A 87 7.07 4.76 3.63
CA GLN A 87 7.81 4.77 2.37
C GLN A 87 9.17 5.47 2.50
N GLU A 88 9.24 6.55 3.29
CA GLU A 88 10.48 7.29 3.54
C GLU A 88 11.42 6.53 4.51
N ALA A 89 10.88 5.90 5.55
CA ALA A 89 11.65 5.06 6.46
C ALA A 89 12.28 3.86 5.74
N ALA A 90 11.52 3.19 4.86
CA ALA A 90 12.04 2.09 4.07
C ALA A 90 13.08 2.54 3.03
N ARG A 91 12.96 3.77 2.51
CA ARG A 91 13.96 4.36 1.61
C ARG A 91 15.30 4.55 2.32
N LEU A 92 15.28 4.94 3.60
CA LEU A 92 16.50 5.12 4.42
C LEU A 92 17.19 3.79 4.75
N GLU A 93 16.45 2.69 4.97
CA GLU A 93 17.03 1.36 5.18
C GLU A 93 17.68 0.77 3.92
N THR A 94 17.22 1.14 2.72
CA THR A 94 17.82 0.71 1.45
C THR A 94 18.99 1.57 0.96
N LEU A 95 19.44 2.57 1.72
CA LEU A 95 20.67 3.25 1.38
C LEU A 95 21.83 2.27 1.59
N PRO A 96 22.66 2.00 0.57
CA PRO A 96 23.92 1.32 0.80
C PRO A 96 24.72 2.20 1.77
N GLU A 97 25.24 1.59 2.84
CA GLU A 97 26.35 2.16 3.60
C GLU A 97 27.48 2.34 2.59
N PHE A 98 27.65 3.58 2.11
CA PHE A 98 28.88 3.94 1.45
C PHE A 98 29.92 3.97 2.56
N ASP A 99 30.67 2.88 2.67
CA ASP A 99 31.99 2.94 3.28
C ASP A 99 32.75 4.04 2.54
N GLU A 100 32.98 5.16 3.22
CA GLU A 100 33.97 6.15 2.83
C GLU A 100 35.34 5.47 2.97
N ASP A 101 35.68 4.63 1.99
CA ASP A 101 37.02 4.07 1.88
C ASP A 101 38.00 5.21 1.60
N GLU A 102 38.87 5.41 2.59
CA GLU A 102 39.92 6.41 2.70
C GLU A 102 40.81 6.51 1.45
N ASP A 103 41.14 7.77 1.14
CA ASP A 103 42.24 8.21 0.28
C ASP A 103 43.50 7.32 0.42
N TYR A 104 44.02 6.83 -0.71
CA TYR A 104 45.43 6.45 -0.90
C TYR A 104 45.95 6.87 -2.28
#